data_AF-A0A058ZTT2-F1
#
_entry.id   AF-A0A058ZTT2-F1
#
_cell.length_a   1.000
_cell.length_b   1.000
_cell.length_c   1.000
_cell.angle_alpha   90.00
_cell.angle_beta   90.00
_cell.angle_gamma   90.00
#
_symmetry.space_group_name_H-M   'P 1'
#
loop_
_entity.id
_entity.type
_entity.pdbx_description
1 polymer ?
#
loop_
_entity_poly.entity_id
_entity_poly.type
_entity_poly.pdbx_seq_one_letter_code
_entity_poly.pdbx_strand_id
1 'polypeptide(L)'
;MSLEAAVEAAAEFLNKAVKPVMVAGPNLRTAKAWDTFVELANVCGYALAEMPSAKGLVPEQHPHFIGTYWGIVSTAFCSEIVESADAYLFAGPIFNDLSSVGYSLFIKKEKTIIVQPDRVMIGNGPTFGFVRMNDFLKALAKRLNRNTTAYENYHRIYVPDGRPLKHDPKEPLRVNVLFQHIQNMLSSKTTVIVEAGDIWFNCQKLKLPSGCGYEHQMQYASIGWSVAATLGYAAGAPNKRVIACIGDGSFQMTAQDVSTMLRCGQNSIIFLINNGGYTTEAGIHNGPYNVIKNWSYTGLVDAIHNGEGKCWTVKVCCEEELAKAIETATGPKKDCLCFIEVIVDREDASKELLPFSSRFAAANSRAPVPR
;
A
#
# COMPACT_ATOMS: atom_id res chain seq x y z
N MET A 1 -8.38 20.74 -29.78
CA MET A 1 -9.63 19.99 -30.07
C MET A 1 -9.81 18.80 -29.12
N SER A 2 -8.98 17.73 -29.14
CA SER A 2 -9.20 16.55 -28.27
C SER A 2 -9.18 16.85 -26.76
N LEU A 3 -8.18 17.62 -26.29
CA LEU A 3 -8.07 18.03 -24.88
C LEU A 3 -9.28 18.87 -24.42
N GLU A 4 -9.65 19.88 -25.19
CA GLU A 4 -10.76 20.79 -24.86
C GLU A 4 -12.09 20.04 -24.78
N ALA A 5 -12.39 19.20 -25.78
CA ALA A 5 -13.58 18.37 -25.79
C ALA A 5 -13.62 17.38 -24.61
N ALA A 6 -12.47 16.77 -24.25
CA ALA A 6 -12.39 15.90 -23.09
C ALA A 6 -12.68 16.65 -21.78
N VAL A 7 -12.11 17.85 -21.63
CA VAL A 7 -12.30 18.70 -20.45
C VAL A 7 -13.74 19.19 -20.33
N GLU A 8 -14.36 19.63 -21.43
CA GLU A 8 -15.76 20.06 -21.45
C GLU A 8 -16.69 18.92 -21.05
N ALA A 9 -16.55 17.75 -21.67
CA ALA A 9 -17.38 16.58 -21.35
C ALA A 9 -17.18 16.13 -19.89
N ALA A 10 -15.94 16.14 -19.38
CA ALA A 10 -15.65 15.77 -18.00
C ALA A 10 -16.19 16.79 -16.99
N ALA A 11 -16.08 18.09 -17.29
CA ALA A 11 -16.60 19.15 -16.44
C ALA A 11 -18.12 19.13 -16.39
N GLU A 12 -18.79 18.92 -17.53
CA GLU A 12 -20.26 18.77 -17.57
C GLU A 12 -20.71 17.55 -16.75
N PHE A 13 -20.00 16.43 -16.87
CA PHE A 13 -20.29 15.21 -16.12
C PHE A 13 -20.13 15.42 -14.60
N LEU A 14 -19.01 16.00 -14.17
CA LEU A 14 -18.67 16.15 -12.75
C LEU A 14 -19.43 17.30 -12.08
N ASN A 15 -19.70 18.41 -12.77
CA ASN A 15 -20.42 19.55 -12.19
C ASN A 15 -21.92 19.26 -11.98
N LYS A 16 -22.48 18.23 -12.63
CA LYS A 16 -23.85 17.74 -12.39
C LYS A 16 -23.94 16.77 -11.20
N ALA A 17 -22.81 16.26 -10.71
CA ALA A 17 -22.78 15.28 -9.64
C ALA A 17 -23.06 15.94 -8.28
N VAL A 18 -23.83 15.24 -7.44
CA VAL A 18 -24.15 15.65 -6.08
C VAL A 18 -23.01 15.30 -5.12
N LYS A 19 -22.41 14.12 -5.25
CA LYS A 19 -21.36 13.61 -4.36
C LYS A 19 -20.21 12.95 -5.15
N PRO A 20 -19.46 13.75 -5.94
CA PRO A 20 -18.32 13.25 -6.69
C PRO A 20 -17.15 12.88 -5.78
N VAL A 21 -16.40 11.86 -6.19
CA VAL A 21 -15.15 11.42 -5.53
C VAL A 21 -14.01 11.34 -6.54
N MET A 22 -12.78 11.40 -6.05
CA MET A 22 -11.59 11.15 -6.85
C MET A 22 -10.70 10.08 -6.23
N VAL A 23 -10.12 9.23 -7.07
CA VAL A 23 -9.29 8.10 -6.65
C VAL A 23 -7.99 8.10 -7.46
N ALA A 24 -6.86 8.20 -6.76
CA ALA A 24 -5.53 8.07 -7.34
C ALA A 24 -5.20 6.61 -7.67
N GLY A 25 -4.65 6.36 -8.85
CA GLY A 25 -4.14 5.06 -9.28
C GLY A 25 -2.63 5.09 -9.55
N PRO A 26 -2.00 3.91 -9.70
CA PRO A 26 -0.54 3.79 -9.81
C PRO A 26 0.04 4.49 -11.05
N ASN A 27 -0.74 4.66 -12.13
CA ASN A 27 -0.26 5.35 -13.33
C ASN A 27 -0.15 6.88 -13.18
N LEU A 28 -0.51 7.46 -12.02
CA LEU A 28 -0.08 8.82 -11.69
C LEU A 28 1.45 8.94 -11.69
N ARG A 29 2.15 7.87 -11.26
CA ARG A 29 3.61 7.83 -11.21
C ARG A 29 4.24 7.91 -12.59
N THR A 30 3.75 7.11 -13.53
CA THR A 30 4.26 7.09 -14.91
C THR A 30 3.91 8.37 -15.67
N ALA A 31 2.75 8.96 -15.39
CA ALA A 31 2.33 10.24 -15.96
C ALA A 31 2.98 11.48 -15.32
N LYS A 32 3.71 11.30 -14.20
CA LYS A 32 4.25 12.37 -13.36
C LYS A 32 3.21 13.42 -12.97
N ALA A 33 2.01 12.97 -12.60
CA ALA A 33 0.82 13.82 -12.45
C ALA A 33 0.38 14.04 -11.00
N TRP A 34 1.23 13.72 -10.02
CA TRP A 34 0.91 13.80 -8.58
C TRP A 34 0.50 15.20 -8.15
N ASP A 35 1.34 16.20 -8.41
CA ASP A 35 1.10 17.58 -7.99
C ASP A 35 -0.18 18.12 -8.63
N THR A 36 -0.33 17.89 -9.95
CA THR A 36 -1.53 18.29 -10.69
C THR A 36 -2.81 17.63 -10.16
N PHE A 37 -2.76 16.36 -9.78
CA PHE A 37 -3.90 15.65 -9.22
C PHE A 37 -4.28 16.23 -7.85
N VAL A 38 -3.29 16.57 -7.00
CA VAL A 38 -3.51 17.24 -5.71
C VAL A 38 -4.03 18.68 -5.90
N GLU A 39 -3.52 19.42 -6.88
CA GLU A 39 -4.05 20.74 -7.25
C GLU A 39 -5.53 20.66 -7.66
N LEU A 40 -5.92 19.67 -8.47
CA LEU A 40 -7.31 19.42 -8.82
C LEU A 40 -8.15 19.15 -7.56
N ALA A 41 -7.67 18.31 -6.65
CA ALA A 41 -8.34 17.99 -5.39
C ALA A 41 -8.59 19.24 -4.52
N ASN A 42 -7.60 20.13 -4.42
CA ASN A 42 -7.72 21.39 -3.68
C ASN A 42 -8.81 22.30 -4.26
N VAL A 43 -8.89 22.39 -5.59
CA VAL A 43 -9.86 23.24 -6.29
C VAL A 43 -11.28 22.67 -6.19
N CYS A 44 -11.47 21.40 -6.54
CA CYS A 44 -12.80 20.80 -6.59
C CYS A 44 -13.34 20.44 -5.19
N GLY A 45 -12.47 20.20 -4.21
CA GLY A 45 -12.88 19.87 -2.85
C GLY A 45 -13.50 18.48 -2.69
N TYR A 46 -13.30 17.56 -3.64
CA TYR A 46 -13.87 16.22 -3.60
C TYR A 46 -13.24 15.38 -2.48
N ALA A 47 -13.94 14.32 -2.05
CA ALA A 47 -13.31 13.29 -1.24
C ALA A 47 -12.23 12.58 -2.06
N LEU A 48 -11.06 12.42 -1.48
CA LEU A 48 -9.85 11.97 -2.14
C LEU A 48 -9.39 10.64 -1.56
N ALA A 49 -9.39 9.59 -2.38
CA ALA A 49 -8.87 8.28 -2.02
C ALA A 49 -7.72 7.88 -2.96
N GLU A 50 -7.08 6.75 -2.64
CA GLU A 50 -6.08 6.12 -3.51
C GLU A 50 -6.32 4.61 -3.63
N MET A 51 -5.94 4.03 -4.76
CA MET A 51 -5.87 2.57 -4.93
C MET A 51 -4.67 2.03 -4.12
N PRO A 52 -4.66 0.76 -3.69
CA PRO A 52 -3.57 0.21 -2.87
C PRO A 52 -2.18 0.34 -3.50
N SER A 53 -2.06 0.22 -4.83
CA SER A 53 -0.80 0.39 -5.54
C SER A 53 -0.38 1.86 -5.75
N ALA A 54 -1.23 2.81 -5.39
CA ALA A 54 -0.97 4.24 -5.46
C ALA A 54 -0.54 4.83 -4.10
N LYS A 55 -0.42 4.00 -3.05
CA LYS A 55 -0.02 4.47 -1.72
C LYS A 55 1.32 5.22 -1.75
N GLY A 56 1.33 6.39 -1.10
CA GLY A 56 2.47 7.31 -1.09
C GLY A 56 2.58 8.19 -2.33
N LEU A 57 1.66 8.09 -3.29
CA LEU A 57 1.58 9.00 -4.45
C LEU A 57 0.72 10.24 -4.17
N VAL A 58 -0.15 10.17 -3.16
CA VAL A 58 -0.97 11.27 -2.68
C VAL A 58 -0.54 11.65 -1.26
N PRO A 59 -0.42 12.95 -0.92
CA PRO A 59 -0.13 13.35 0.45
C PRO A 59 -1.28 12.97 1.39
N GLU A 60 -1.03 12.05 2.33
CA GLU A 60 -2.06 11.58 3.27
C GLU A 60 -2.51 12.66 4.28
N GLN A 61 -1.75 13.76 4.39
CA GLN A 61 -2.13 14.92 5.20
C GLN A 61 -3.10 15.86 4.48
N HIS A 62 -3.44 15.59 3.21
CA HIS A 62 -4.42 16.40 2.49
C HIS A 62 -5.76 16.36 3.24
N PRO A 63 -6.42 17.51 3.48
CA PRO A 63 -7.59 17.57 4.36
C PRO A 63 -8.74 16.68 3.91
N HIS A 64 -8.87 16.45 2.60
CA HIS A 64 -9.92 15.60 2.04
C HIS A 64 -9.49 14.15 1.77
N PHE A 65 -8.29 13.74 2.21
CA PHE A 65 -7.84 12.37 2.06
C PHE A 65 -8.64 11.44 2.98
N ILE A 66 -9.30 10.45 2.41
CA ILE A 66 -10.17 9.50 3.14
C ILE A 66 -9.56 8.08 3.24
N GLY A 67 -8.38 7.87 2.66
CA GLY A 67 -7.62 6.61 2.74
C GLY A 67 -7.57 5.81 1.45
N THR A 68 -7.28 4.52 1.59
CA THR A 68 -7.16 3.57 0.49
C THR A 68 -8.53 2.99 0.12
N TYR A 69 -8.95 3.14 -1.15
CA TYR A 69 -10.08 2.44 -1.74
C TYR A 69 -9.62 1.10 -2.33
N TRP A 70 -10.11 0.02 -1.73
CA TRP A 70 -9.81 -1.36 -2.12
C TRP A 70 -11.02 -2.27 -1.84
N GLY A 71 -12.22 -1.83 -2.23
CA GLY A 71 -13.47 -2.57 -2.00
C GLY A 71 -13.68 -2.91 -0.52
N ILE A 72 -14.03 -4.16 -0.21
CA ILE A 72 -14.31 -4.62 1.15
C ILE A 72 -13.12 -4.50 2.13
N VAL A 73 -11.89 -4.35 1.61
CA VAL A 73 -10.66 -4.16 2.42
C VAL A 73 -10.12 -2.73 2.37
N SER A 74 -10.99 -1.78 2.04
CA SER A 74 -10.67 -0.35 2.09
C SER A 74 -10.30 0.11 3.51
N THR A 75 -9.65 1.28 3.59
CA THR A 75 -9.63 2.05 4.83
C THR A 75 -11.07 2.23 5.36
N ALA A 76 -11.25 2.20 6.68
CA ALA A 76 -12.57 2.31 7.30
C ALA A 76 -13.37 3.49 6.73
N PHE A 77 -14.62 3.24 6.36
CA PHE A 77 -15.56 4.19 5.75
C PHE A 77 -15.23 4.67 4.34
N CYS A 78 -14.05 4.33 3.78
CA CYS A 78 -13.65 4.78 2.45
C CYS A 78 -14.48 4.08 1.36
N SER A 79 -14.76 2.79 1.48
CA SER A 79 -15.55 2.06 0.47
C SER A 79 -16.97 2.59 0.40
N GLU A 80 -17.59 2.84 1.56
CA GLU A 80 -18.95 3.36 1.68
C GLU A 80 -19.10 4.72 0.98
N ILE A 81 -18.07 5.57 1.07
CA ILE A 81 -18.07 6.89 0.44
C ILE A 81 -17.79 6.80 -1.04
N VAL A 82 -16.79 6.02 -1.45
CA VAL A 82 -16.49 5.82 -2.87
C VAL A 82 -17.68 5.15 -3.52
N GLU A 83 -18.06 3.93 -3.15
CA GLU A 83 -19.07 3.13 -3.85
C GLU A 83 -20.48 3.73 -3.85
N SER A 84 -20.82 4.55 -2.85
CA SER A 84 -22.09 5.27 -2.85
C SER A 84 -22.10 6.54 -3.71
N ALA A 85 -20.97 7.01 -4.22
CA ALA A 85 -20.85 8.21 -5.04
C ALA A 85 -21.71 8.14 -6.32
N ASP A 86 -22.02 9.32 -6.87
CA ASP A 86 -22.74 9.45 -8.14
C ASP A 86 -21.84 9.82 -9.33
N ALA A 87 -20.58 10.18 -9.08
CA ALA A 87 -19.53 10.29 -10.08
C ALA A 87 -18.15 9.95 -9.49
N TYR A 88 -17.31 9.25 -10.25
CA TYR A 88 -15.95 8.89 -9.86
C TYR A 88 -14.95 9.44 -10.88
N LEU A 89 -13.87 10.08 -10.42
CA LEU A 89 -12.69 10.33 -11.25
C LEU A 89 -11.55 9.42 -10.77
N PHE A 90 -11.25 8.39 -11.55
CA PHE A 90 -10.07 7.55 -11.33
C PHE A 90 -8.90 8.05 -12.19
N ALA A 91 -7.83 8.52 -11.55
CA ALA A 91 -6.64 9.00 -12.23
C ALA A 91 -5.53 7.94 -12.23
N GLY A 92 -5.28 7.36 -13.39
CA GLY A 92 -4.29 6.32 -13.62
C GLY A 92 -4.61 4.96 -12.97
N PRO A 93 -5.87 4.48 -12.96
CA PRO A 93 -6.19 3.22 -12.31
C PRO A 93 -5.59 2.03 -13.07
N ILE A 94 -5.28 0.98 -12.32
CA ILE A 94 -5.09 -0.36 -12.84
C ILE A 94 -6.11 -1.23 -12.12
N PHE A 95 -7.11 -1.73 -12.86
CA PHE A 95 -8.09 -2.68 -12.35
C PHE A 95 -7.70 -4.08 -12.81
N ASN A 96 -7.22 -4.89 -11.88
CA ASN A 96 -7.00 -6.32 -12.06
C ASN A 96 -7.75 -7.09 -10.96
N ASP A 97 -7.67 -8.40 -10.98
CA ASP A 97 -8.24 -9.30 -9.98
C ASP A 97 -7.81 -8.96 -8.54
N LEU A 98 -6.54 -8.61 -8.29
CA LEU A 98 -6.05 -8.22 -6.95
C LEU A 98 -6.60 -6.86 -6.49
N SER A 99 -6.45 -5.81 -7.30
CA SER A 99 -6.86 -4.45 -6.97
C SER A 99 -8.38 -4.29 -6.91
N SER A 100 -9.12 -5.23 -7.51
CA SER A 100 -10.58 -5.29 -7.49
C SER A 100 -11.15 -6.33 -6.53
N VAL A 101 -10.30 -7.00 -5.75
CA VAL A 101 -10.69 -8.02 -4.76
C VAL A 101 -11.56 -9.09 -5.42
N GLY A 102 -11.05 -9.72 -6.47
CA GLY A 102 -11.77 -10.71 -7.27
C GLY A 102 -12.94 -10.13 -8.07
N TYR A 103 -12.76 -8.96 -8.70
CA TYR A 103 -13.78 -8.28 -9.50
C TYR A 103 -15.06 -7.92 -8.71
N SER A 104 -14.92 -7.62 -7.42
CA SER A 104 -16.05 -7.39 -6.51
C SER A 104 -16.31 -5.92 -6.16
N LEU A 105 -15.55 -4.98 -6.74
CA LEU A 105 -15.76 -3.54 -6.52
C LEU A 105 -17.16 -3.11 -6.99
N PHE A 106 -17.86 -2.32 -6.16
CA PHE A 106 -19.18 -1.81 -6.49
C PHE A 106 -19.12 -0.46 -7.23
N ILE A 107 -18.34 -0.42 -8.32
CA ILE A 107 -18.18 0.77 -9.18
C ILE A 107 -19.03 0.62 -10.43
N LYS A 108 -19.82 1.66 -10.73
CA LYS A 108 -20.67 1.71 -11.92
C LYS A 108 -19.93 2.39 -13.07
N LYS A 109 -19.75 1.67 -14.18
CA LYS A 109 -19.02 2.17 -15.36
C LYS A 109 -19.61 3.49 -15.86
N GLU A 110 -20.93 3.61 -15.93
CA GLU A 110 -21.65 4.80 -16.40
C GLU A 110 -21.39 6.06 -15.55
N LYS A 111 -20.94 5.89 -14.31
CA LYS A 111 -20.61 6.96 -13.36
C LYS A 111 -19.10 7.30 -13.33
N THR A 112 -18.29 6.65 -14.15
CA THR A 112 -16.83 6.65 -14.00
C THR A 112 -16.13 7.47 -15.09
N ILE A 113 -15.26 8.39 -14.70
CA ILE A 113 -14.22 8.97 -15.55
C ILE A 113 -12.90 8.24 -15.26
N ILE A 114 -12.30 7.64 -16.29
CA ILE A 114 -10.98 7.02 -16.21
C ILE A 114 -10.00 7.89 -16.99
N VAL A 115 -9.05 8.48 -16.28
CA VAL A 115 -7.94 9.24 -16.85
C VAL A 115 -6.73 8.31 -16.88
N GLN A 116 -6.28 7.88 -18.04
CA GLN A 116 -5.00 7.16 -18.22
C GLN A 116 -3.93 8.15 -18.71
N PRO A 117 -2.64 7.76 -18.76
CA PRO A 117 -1.56 8.69 -19.12
C PRO A 117 -1.79 9.51 -20.39
N ASP A 118 -2.37 8.91 -21.43
CA ASP A 118 -2.59 9.55 -22.74
C ASP A 118 -4.03 9.43 -23.28
N ARG A 119 -5.01 9.09 -22.42
CA ARG A 119 -6.42 8.97 -22.82
C ARG A 119 -7.38 9.24 -21.66
N VAL A 120 -8.58 9.72 -21.99
CA VAL A 120 -9.68 9.95 -21.03
C VAL A 120 -10.93 9.22 -21.50
N MET A 121 -11.58 8.47 -20.63
CA MET A 121 -12.82 7.74 -20.90
C MET A 121 -13.90 8.23 -19.94
N ILE A 122 -15.09 8.55 -20.44
CA ILE A 122 -16.20 9.12 -19.64
C ILE A 122 -17.43 8.23 -19.73
N GLY A 123 -17.76 7.56 -18.63
CA GLY A 123 -18.97 6.74 -18.50
C GLY A 123 -19.07 5.63 -19.55
N ASN A 124 -20.28 5.45 -20.08
CA ASN A 124 -20.53 4.68 -21.30
C ASN A 124 -20.43 5.54 -22.57
N GLY A 125 -19.86 6.73 -22.47
CA GLY A 125 -19.81 7.73 -23.53
C GLY A 125 -18.42 7.80 -24.20
N PRO A 126 -17.92 9.02 -24.49
CA PRO A 126 -16.77 9.21 -25.35
C PRO A 126 -15.46 8.74 -24.72
N THR A 127 -14.53 8.34 -25.60
CA THR A 127 -13.13 8.10 -25.29
C THR A 127 -12.27 9.07 -26.10
N PHE A 128 -11.45 9.87 -25.42
CA PHE A 128 -10.56 10.84 -26.02
C PHE A 128 -9.12 10.33 -25.95
N GLY A 129 -8.53 10.04 -27.11
CA GLY A 129 -7.11 9.68 -27.23
C GLY A 129 -6.21 10.90 -27.38
N PHE A 130 -4.91 10.69 -27.17
CA PHE A 130 -3.86 11.71 -27.26
C PHE A 130 -4.10 12.90 -26.32
N VAL A 131 -4.65 12.62 -25.14
CA VAL A 131 -4.91 13.59 -24.08
C VAL A 131 -4.01 13.23 -22.90
N ARG A 132 -2.95 14.00 -22.71
CA ARG A 132 -2.01 13.78 -21.59
C ARG A 132 -2.72 14.05 -20.26
N MET A 133 -2.57 13.13 -19.31
CA MET A 133 -3.18 13.22 -17.99
C MET A 133 -2.87 14.55 -17.29
N ASN A 134 -1.60 15.00 -17.33
CA ASN A 134 -1.17 16.26 -16.73
C ASN A 134 -1.92 17.47 -17.33
N ASP A 135 -2.00 17.54 -18.66
CA ASP A 135 -2.66 18.65 -19.35
C ASP A 135 -4.18 18.64 -19.10
N PHE A 136 -4.78 17.44 -19.07
CA PHE A 136 -6.18 17.24 -18.77
C PHE A 136 -6.54 17.68 -17.35
N LEU A 137 -5.83 17.18 -16.33
CA LEU A 137 -6.13 17.51 -14.94
C LEU A 137 -5.93 19.02 -14.67
N LYS A 138 -4.89 19.65 -15.24
CA LYS A 138 -4.68 21.11 -15.16
C LYS A 138 -5.81 21.91 -15.79
N ALA A 139 -6.27 21.50 -16.97
CA ALA A 139 -7.34 22.18 -17.67
C ALA A 139 -8.70 21.96 -16.99
N LEU A 140 -8.95 20.75 -16.49
CA LEU A 140 -10.16 20.39 -15.77
C LEU A 140 -10.30 21.19 -14.46
N ALA A 141 -9.20 21.42 -13.73
CA ALA A 141 -9.21 22.23 -12.52
C ALA A 141 -9.81 23.63 -12.73
N LYS A 142 -9.68 24.20 -13.94
CA LYS A 142 -10.23 25.53 -14.28
C LYS A 142 -11.73 25.52 -14.61
N ARG A 143 -12.36 24.34 -14.68
CA ARG A 143 -13.75 24.15 -15.13
C ARG A 143 -14.64 23.51 -14.08
N LEU A 144 -14.07 22.93 -13.02
CA LEU A 144 -14.85 22.31 -11.95
C LEU A 144 -15.32 23.34 -10.91
N ASN A 145 -16.56 23.16 -10.47
CA ASN A 145 -17.10 23.83 -9.31
C ASN A 145 -16.65 23.09 -8.04
N ARG A 146 -16.47 23.84 -6.95
CA ARG A 146 -16.18 23.25 -5.63
C ARG A 146 -17.40 22.46 -5.14
N ASN A 147 -17.21 21.21 -4.74
CA ASN A 147 -18.22 20.34 -4.13
C ASN A 147 -17.56 19.46 -3.04
N THR A 148 -17.98 19.65 -1.79
CA THR A 148 -17.45 18.92 -0.61
C THR A 148 -18.40 17.83 -0.11
N THR A 149 -19.52 17.57 -0.77
CA THR A 149 -20.61 16.73 -0.25
C THR A 149 -20.17 15.30 0.06
N ALA A 150 -19.37 14.66 -0.81
CA ALA A 150 -18.87 13.32 -0.53
C ALA A 150 -17.94 13.27 0.70
N TYR A 151 -17.10 14.31 0.86
CA TYR A 151 -16.19 14.43 2.00
C TYR A 151 -16.93 14.74 3.30
N GLU A 152 -17.95 15.60 3.26
CA GLU A 152 -18.82 15.85 4.41
C GLU A 152 -19.57 14.58 4.84
N ASN A 153 -20.02 13.76 3.88
CA ASN A 153 -20.64 12.47 4.18
C ASN A 153 -19.64 11.51 4.85
N TYR A 154 -18.38 11.48 4.42
CA TYR A 154 -17.32 10.72 5.09
C TYR A 154 -17.19 11.17 6.54
N HIS A 155 -17.07 12.48 6.77
CA HIS A 155 -16.88 13.02 8.12
C HIS A 155 -18.05 12.70 9.06
N ARG A 156 -19.28 12.62 8.54
CA ARG A 156 -20.48 12.26 9.34
C ARG A 156 -20.49 10.82 9.83
N ILE A 157 -19.87 9.90 9.09
CA ILE A 157 -19.83 8.46 9.45
C ILE A 157 -18.49 8.05 10.04
N TYR A 158 -17.47 8.92 9.96
CA TYR A 158 -16.12 8.60 10.37
C TYR A 158 -16.03 8.35 11.87
N VAL A 159 -15.47 7.19 12.21
CA VAL A 159 -15.05 6.84 13.56
C VAL A 159 -13.53 6.69 13.55
N PRO A 160 -12.79 7.43 14.40
CA PRO A 160 -11.35 7.27 14.51
C PRO A 160 -10.95 5.83 14.83
N ASP A 161 -9.84 5.38 14.22
CA ASP A 161 -9.29 4.06 14.52
C ASP A 161 -8.87 3.95 16.00
N GLY A 162 -9.16 2.81 16.61
CA GLY A 162 -8.68 2.48 17.94
C GLY A 162 -7.17 2.22 17.96
N ARG A 163 -6.56 2.42 19.13
CA ARG A 163 -5.18 1.95 19.38
C ARG A 163 -5.21 0.49 19.83
N PRO A 164 -4.21 -0.33 19.48
CA PRO A 164 -4.01 -1.61 20.14
C PRO A 164 -4.02 -1.44 21.67
N LEU A 165 -4.68 -2.36 22.36
CA LEU A 165 -4.72 -2.38 23.82
C LEU A 165 -3.32 -2.62 24.37
N LYS A 166 -3.03 -2.11 25.58
CA LYS A 166 -1.79 -2.45 26.29
C LYS A 166 -1.79 -3.94 26.65
N HIS A 167 -0.62 -4.54 26.58
CA HIS A 167 -0.39 -5.97 26.79
C HIS A 167 0.13 -6.27 28.17
N ASP A 168 -0.07 -7.52 28.58
CA ASP A 168 0.61 -8.04 29.76
C ASP A 168 2.08 -8.34 29.43
N PRO A 169 2.99 -8.24 30.43
CA PRO A 169 4.39 -8.47 30.16
C PRO A 169 4.68 -9.85 29.57
N LYS A 170 5.51 -9.92 28.53
CA LYS A 170 5.88 -11.16 27.82
C LYS A 170 4.73 -11.89 27.11
N GLU A 171 3.58 -11.23 26.90
CA GLU A 171 2.56 -11.76 26.00
C GLU A 171 3.16 -11.97 24.59
N PRO A 172 2.80 -13.05 23.86
CA PRO A 172 3.21 -13.22 22.48
C PRO A 172 2.91 -11.97 21.64
N LEU A 173 3.90 -11.54 20.87
CA LEU A 173 3.78 -10.34 20.06
C LEU A 173 2.66 -10.51 19.03
N ARG A 174 1.85 -9.45 18.90
CA ARG A 174 0.80 -9.37 17.89
C ARG A 174 1.21 -8.48 16.71
N VAL A 175 0.78 -8.83 15.51
CA VAL A 175 1.11 -8.12 14.27
C VAL A 175 0.64 -6.66 14.31
N ASN A 176 -0.53 -6.38 14.87
CA ASN A 176 -1.03 -5.01 15.01
C ASN A 176 -0.12 -4.12 15.90
N VAL A 177 0.53 -4.69 16.92
CA VAL A 177 1.51 -4.00 17.78
C VAL A 177 2.78 -3.70 17.00
N LEU A 178 3.29 -4.69 16.27
CA LEU A 178 4.46 -4.51 15.40
C LEU A 178 4.27 -3.29 14.49
N PHE A 179 3.15 -3.22 13.79
CA PHE A 179 2.89 -2.12 12.86
C PHE A 179 2.60 -0.78 13.56
N GLN A 180 2.10 -0.78 14.81
CA GLN A 180 2.03 0.44 15.62
C GLN A 180 3.43 0.99 15.94
N HIS A 181 4.40 0.12 16.24
CA HIS A 181 5.78 0.55 16.46
C HIS A 181 6.43 1.02 15.16
N ILE A 182 6.24 0.31 14.05
CA ILE A 182 6.73 0.74 12.72
C ILE A 182 6.15 2.10 12.33
N GLN A 183 4.86 2.35 12.59
CA GLN A 183 4.22 3.65 12.37
C GLN A 183 4.99 4.80 13.07
N ASN A 184 5.46 4.57 14.30
CA ASN A 184 6.18 5.59 15.07
C ASN A 184 7.61 5.83 14.57
N MET A 185 8.15 4.93 13.75
CA MET A 185 9.47 5.08 13.11
C MET A 185 9.41 5.91 11.83
N LEU A 186 8.23 6.07 11.23
CA LEU A 186 8.10 6.72 9.93
C LEU A 186 8.39 8.21 10.01
N SER A 187 9.10 8.72 9.01
CA SER A 187 9.40 10.14 8.85
C SER A 187 9.60 10.51 7.38
N SER A 188 9.81 11.80 7.11
CA SER A 188 10.23 12.27 5.78
C SER A 188 11.58 11.71 5.34
N LYS A 189 12.34 11.02 6.21
CA LYS A 189 13.63 10.41 5.92
C LYS A 189 13.57 8.89 5.81
N THR A 190 12.39 8.29 5.87
CA THR A 190 12.23 6.83 5.73
C THR A 190 11.60 6.45 4.41
N THR A 191 11.76 5.19 4.03
CA THR A 191 10.97 4.53 2.98
C THR A 191 10.57 3.16 3.46
N VAL A 192 9.32 2.76 3.22
CA VAL A 192 8.84 1.43 3.54
C VAL A 192 8.80 0.56 2.29
N ILE A 193 9.48 -0.58 2.30
CA ILE A 193 9.35 -1.63 1.28
C ILE A 193 8.44 -2.72 1.84
N VAL A 194 7.38 -3.05 1.08
CA VAL A 194 6.25 -3.83 1.59
C VAL A 194 6.06 -5.11 0.80
N GLU A 195 6.55 -6.23 1.35
CA GLU A 195 6.46 -7.55 0.72
C GLU A 195 5.02 -8.03 0.47
N ALA A 196 4.85 -8.88 -0.54
CA ALA A 196 3.62 -9.60 -0.81
C ALA A 196 3.18 -10.49 0.37
N GLY A 197 1.87 -10.53 0.60
CA GLY A 197 1.24 -11.27 1.69
C GLY A 197 0.46 -10.36 2.64
N ASP A 198 0.24 -10.82 3.88
CA ASP A 198 -0.53 -10.07 4.89
C ASP A 198 0.08 -8.69 5.22
N ILE A 199 1.37 -8.56 4.94
CA ILE A 199 2.14 -7.32 5.06
C ILE A 199 1.56 -6.19 4.20
N TRP A 200 0.96 -6.50 3.04
CA TRP A 200 0.25 -5.48 2.24
C TRP A 200 -0.85 -4.81 3.06
N PHE A 201 -1.75 -5.58 3.67
CA PHE A 201 -2.88 -5.03 4.42
C PHE A 201 -2.42 -4.24 5.65
N ASN A 202 -1.43 -4.76 6.38
CA ASN A 202 -0.93 -4.05 7.55
C ASN A 202 -0.20 -2.76 7.19
N CYS A 203 0.64 -2.76 6.15
CA CYS A 203 1.31 -1.55 5.69
C CYS A 203 0.38 -0.54 5.03
N GLN A 204 -0.77 -0.95 4.48
CA GLN A 204 -1.78 -0.01 3.98
C GLN A 204 -2.38 0.85 5.10
N LYS A 205 -2.42 0.34 6.34
CA LYS A 205 -2.92 1.07 7.52
C LYS A 205 -1.96 2.13 8.03
N LEU A 206 -0.68 2.05 7.67
CA LEU A 206 0.33 3.03 8.06
C LEU A 206 -0.04 4.41 7.48
N LYS A 207 0.02 5.43 8.31
CA LYS A 207 -0.12 6.84 7.93
C LYS A 207 1.24 7.39 7.55
N LEU A 208 1.43 7.72 6.28
CA LEU A 208 2.73 8.14 5.75
C LEU A 208 2.97 9.63 5.97
N PRO A 209 4.01 10.04 6.73
CA PRO A 209 4.41 11.45 6.80
C PRO A 209 4.80 11.99 5.43
N SER A 210 4.66 13.30 5.22
CA SER A 210 5.09 13.96 3.99
C SER A 210 6.56 13.64 3.67
N GLY A 211 6.81 13.19 2.44
CA GLY A 211 8.13 12.77 1.98
C GLY A 211 8.54 11.35 2.40
N CYS A 212 7.77 10.62 3.18
CA CYS A 212 8.01 9.19 3.42
C CYS A 212 7.82 8.41 2.12
N GLY A 213 8.78 7.57 1.75
CA GLY A 213 8.64 6.68 0.60
C GLY A 213 7.82 5.44 0.92
N TYR A 214 7.14 4.88 -0.08
CA TYR A 214 6.39 3.64 0.05
C TYR A 214 6.46 2.87 -1.26
N GLU A 215 6.93 1.62 -1.22
CA GLU A 215 7.05 0.78 -2.39
C GLU A 215 6.38 -0.57 -2.18
N HIS A 216 5.62 -0.97 -3.19
CA HIS A 216 4.72 -2.11 -3.17
C HIS A 216 4.60 -2.66 -4.60
N GLN A 217 4.85 -3.96 -4.78
CA GLN A 217 4.79 -4.63 -6.09
C GLN A 217 3.50 -5.44 -6.28
N MET A 218 2.34 -4.78 -6.30
CA MET A 218 1.05 -5.49 -6.39
C MET A 218 0.81 -6.19 -7.72
N GLN A 219 1.18 -5.55 -8.83
CA GLN A 219 0.80 -6.02 -10.17
C GLN A 219 1.55 -7.30 -10.57
N TYR A 220 2.81 -7.44 -10.13
CA TYR A 220 3.62 -8.61 -10.41
C TYR A 220 3.57 -9.62 -9.26
N ALA A 221 3.36 -9.15 -8.02
CA ALA A 221 3.08 -9.97 -6.84
C ALA A 221 4.12 -11.09 -6.60
N SER A 222 5.38 -10.88 -6.96
CA SER A 222 6.43 -11.87 -6.77
C SER A 222 6.96 -11.82 -5.35
N ILE A 223 6.74 -12.88 -4.58
CA ILE A 223 7.36 -13.04 -3.26
C ILE A 223 8.89 -13.01 -3.38
N GLY A 224 9.55 -12.36 -2.42
CA GLY A 224 11.01 -12.19 -2.39
C GLY A 224 11.52 -10.97 -3.15
N TRP A 225 10.67 -10.26 -3.91
CA TRP A 225 11.11 -9.02 -4.57
C TRP A 225 11.61 -7.99 -3.56
N SER A 226 11.04 -7.97 -2.35
CA SER A 226 11.29 -6.91 -1.37
C SER A 226 12.74 -6.89 -0.87
N VAL A 227 13.44 -8.02 -0.83
CA VAL A 227 14.85 -8.08 -0.40
C VAL A 227 15.73 -7.37 -1.43
N ALA A 228 15.64 -7.76 -2.70
CA ALA A 228 16.37 -7.12 -3.79
C ALA A 228 15.99 -5.64 -3.97
N ALA A 229 14.70 -5.33 -3.82
CA ALA A 229 14.21 -3.96 -3.89
C ALA A 229 14.73 -3.09 -2.74
N THR A 230 14.86 -3.64 -1.54
CA THR A 230 15.49 -2.95 -0.40
C THR A 230 16.93 -2.58 -0.71
N LEU A 231 17.68 -3.52 -1.28
CA LEU A 231 19.07 -3.30 -1.72
C LEU A 231 19.14 -2.17 -2.77
N GLY A 232 18.34 -2.28 -3.83
CA GLY A 232 18.33 -1.30 -4.92
C GLY A 232 17.85 0.09 -4.49
N TYR A 233 16.80 0.15 -3.67
CA TYR A 233 16.25 1.42 -3.19
C TYR A 233 17.23 2.14 -2.27
N ALA A 234 17.83 1.43 -1.31
CA ALA A 234 18.82 2.02 -0.41
C ALA A 234 20.05 2.54 -1.17
N ALA A 235 20.45 1.88 -2.27
CA ALA A 235 21.51 2.36 -3.15
C ALA A 235 21.10 3.60 -3.97
N GLY A 236 19.86 3.64 -4.47
CA GLY A 236 19.34 4.75 -5.28
C GLY A 236 18.90 5.98 -4.48
N ALA A 237 18.59 5.82 -3.18
CA ALA A 237 18.11 6.86 -2.30
C ALA A 237 18.90 6.90 -0.97
N PRO A 238 20.22 7.19 -0.99
CA PRO A 238 21.08 7.08 0.19
C PRO A 238 20.71 8.02 1.35
N ASN A 239 19.91 9.06 1.07
CA ASN A 239 19.40 9.99 2.08
C ASN A 239 18.14 9.46 2.81
N LYS A 240 17.62 8.31 2.41
CA LYS A 240 16.47 7.64 3.03
C LYS A 240 16.93 6.40 3.76
N ARG A 241 16.48 6.20 4.99
CA ARG A 241 16.63 4.91 5.68
C ARG A 241 15.49 3.99 5.27
N VAL A 242 15.82 2.84 4.69
CA VAL A 242 14.83 1.87 4.24
C VAL A 242 14.39 1.00 5.41
N ILE A 243 13.07 0.86 5.58
CA ILE A 243 12.42 -0.07 6.50
C ILE A 243 11.71 -1.11 5.63
N ALA A 244 12.16 -2.36 5.67
CA ALA A 244 11.56 -3.45 4.90
C ALA A 244 10.74 -4.35 5.81
N CYS A 245 9.51 -4.63 5.43
CA CYS A 245 8.65 -5.62 6.10
C CYS A 245 8.55 -6.83 5.17
N ILE A 246 9.07 -7.97 5.61
CA ILE A 246 9.26 -9.16 4.75
C ILE A 246 8.77 -10.40 5.49
N GLY A 247 7.94 -11.21 4.84
CA GLY A 247 7.52 -12.50 5.39
C GLY A 247 8.65 -13.52 5.30
N ASP A 248 8.72 -14.42 6.27
CA ASP A 248 9.70 -15.50 6.34
C ASP A 248 9.79 -16.34 5.05
N GLY A 249 8.66 -16.79 4.51
CA GLY A 249 8.63 -17.54 3.25
C GLY A 249 9.09 -16.73 2.04
N SER A 250 8.78 -15.42 1.99
CA SER A 250 9.26 -14.54 0.92
C SER A 250 10.76 -14.32 1.00
N PHE A 251 11.30 -14.15 2.21
CA PHE A 251 12.72 -13.96 2.44
C PHE A 251 13.55 -15.14 1.93
N GLN A 252 13.04 -16.39 2.04
CA GLN A 252 13.76 -17.58 1.56
C GLN A 252 14.06 -17.55 0.05
N MET A 253 13.31 -16.78 -0.75
CA MET A 253 13.50 -16.72 -2.21
C MET A 253 14.76 -15.94 -2.61
N THR A 254 15.14 -14.94 -1.82
CA THR A 254 16.14 -13.93 -2.22
C THR A 254 17.05 -13.46 -1.07
N ALA A 255 17.10 -14.22 0.04
CA ALA A 255 17.89 -13.91 1.25
C ALA A 255 19.36 -13.56 0.96
N GLN A 256 19.95 -14.12 -0.08
CA GLN A 256 21.34 -13.89 -0.47
C GLN A 256 21.68 -12.43 -0.77
N ASP A 257 20.71 -11.58 -1.12
CA ASP A 257 20.95 -10.16 -1.39
C ASP A 257 21.40 -9.38 -0.13
N VAL A 258 21.14 -9.92 1.07
CA VAL A 258 21.71 -9.41 2.33
C VAL A 258 23.24 -9.34 2.27
N SER A 259 23.89 -10.29 1.59
CA SER A 259 25.35 -10.26 1.37
C SER A 259 25.79 -8.99 0.66
N THR A 260 25.05 -8.58 -0.38
CA THR A 260 25.35 -7.34 -1.11
C THR A 260 25.02 -6.11 -0.29
N MET A 261 23.92 -6.10 0.47
CA MET A 261 23.59 -4.98 1.37
C MET A 261 24.71 -4.71 2.37
N LEU A 262 25.26 -5.78 2.98
CA LEU A 262 26.36 -5.71 3.93
C LEU A 262 27.66 -5.24 3.27
N ARG A 263 28.00 -5.80 2.10
CA ARG A 263 29.15 -5.36 1.30
C ARG A 263 29.08 -3.88 0.94
N CYS A 264 27.88 -3.37 0.67
CA CYS A 264 27.63 -1.96 0.34
C CYS A 264 27.48 -1.06 1.58
N GLY A 265 27.59 -1.58 2.80
CA GLY A 265 27.50 -0.81 4.03
C GLY A 265 26.13 -0.16 4.27
N GLN A 266 25.05 -0.77 3.77
CA GLN A 266 23.69 -0.25 3.92
C GLN A 266 23.21 -0.32 5.38
N ASN A 267 22.35 0.62 5.76
CA ASN A 267 21.81 0.75 7.12
C ASN A 267 20.29 0.52 7.22
N SER A 268 19.73 -0.25 6.29
CA SER A 268 18.32 -0.63 6.27
C SER A 268 17.91 -1.38 7.53
N ILE A 269 16.63 -1.25 7.92
CA ILE A 269 16.01 -2.06 8.98
C ILE A 269 15.09 -3.07 8.30
N ILE A 270 15.34 -4.35 8.50
CA ILE A 270 14.50 -5.45 8.00
C ILE A 270 13.75 -6.03 9.18
N PHE A 271 12.43 -5.90 9.16
CA PHE A 271 11.53 -6.67 10.01
C PHE A 271 11.13 -7.93 9.24
N LEU A 272 11.71 -9.07 9.65
CA LEU A 272 11.32 -10.37 9.14
C LEU A 272 10.18 -10.91 10.00
N ILE A 273 8.98 -10.99 9.43
CA ILE A 273 7.80 -11.54 10.12
C ILE A 273 7.84 -13.06 9.96
N ASN A 274 8.20 -13.75 11.05
CA ASN A 274 8.30 -15.20 11.13
C ASN A 274 7.06 -15.77 11.82
N ASN A 275 6.12 -16.23 10.99
CA ASN A 275 4.89 -16.88 11.41
C ASN A 275 4.82 -18.35 10.95
N GLY A 276 5.92 -18.87 10.39
CA GLY A 276 6.13 -20.28 10.10
C GLY A 276 5.50 -20.77 8.79
N GLY A 277 5.18 -19.90 7.83
CA GLY A 277 4.67 -20.32 6.52
C GLY A 277 3.93 -19.27 5.70
N TYR A 278 3.23 -19.75 4.67
CA TYR A 278 2.44 -18.89 3.78
C TYR A 278 1.02 -18.66 4.33
N THR A 279 0.87 -17.79 5.33
CA THR A 279 -0.45 -17.47 5.94
C THR A 279 -1.44 -16.89 4.93
N THR A 280 -0.97 -16.04 4.00
CA THR A 280 -1.83 -15.48 2.94
C THR A 280 -2.42 -16.57 2.06
N GLU A 281 -1.59 -17.51 1.59
CA GLU A 281 -2.05 -18.63 0.77
C GLU A 281 -2.97 -19.55 1.57
N ALA A 282 -2.70 -19.79 2.86
CA ALA A 282 -3.59 -20.57 3.72
C ALA A 282 -5.00 -19.96 3.82
N GLY A 283 -5.11 -18.62 3.79
CA GLY A 283 -6.41 -17.94 3.73
C GLY A 283 -7.13 -18.08 2.38
N ILE A 284 -6.40 -18.21 1.26
CA ILE A 284 -6.96 -18.35 -0.10
C ILE A 284 -7.34 -19.82 -0.37
N HIS A 285 -6.37 -20.71 -0.20
CA HIS A 285 -6.52 -22.14 -0.39
C HIS A 285 -5.46 -22.88 0.46
N ASN A 286 -5.93 -23.57 1.50
CA ASN A 286 -5.03 -24.21 2.45
C ASN A 286 -4.52 -25.57 1.95
N GLY A 287 -3.27 -25.91 2.26
CA GLY A 287 -2.68 -27.19 1.93
C GLY A 287 -1.22 -27.34 2.39
N PRO A 288 -0.61 -28.52 2.20
CA PRO A 288 0.73 -28.82 2.70
C PRO A 288 1.83 -27.97 2.06
N TYR A 289 1.60 -27.43 0.85
CA TYR A 289 2.51 -26.52 0.17
C TYR A 289 2.63 -25.13 0.84
N ASN A 290 1.76 -24.83 1.82
CA ASN A 290 1.87 -23.60 2.62
C ASN A 290 2.84 -23.74 3.80
N VAL A 291 3.37 -24.94 4.04
CA VAL A 291 4.33 -25.22 5.10
C VAL A 291 5.74 -25.11 4.55
N ILE A 292 6.55 -24.25 5.17
CA ILE A 292 7.94 -24.03 4.79
C ILE A 292 8.88 -24.61 5.85
N LYS A 293 10.13 -24.89 5.48
CA LYS A 293 11.16 -25.22 6.45
C LYS A 293 11.57 -23.96 7.20
N ASN A 294 11.27 -23.87 8.49
CA ASN A 294 11.73 -22.76 9.32
C ASN A 294 13.28 -22.73 9.38
N TRP A 295 13.87 -21.54 9.26
CA TRP A 295 15.32 -21.32 9.33
C TRP A 295 15.71 -20.67 10.66
N SER A 296 17.00 -20.70 10.98
CA SER A 296 17.57 -19.73 11.92
C SER A 296 17.88 -18.47 11.12
N TYR A 297 16.90 -17.56 10.97
CA TYR A 297 17.04 -16.42 10.07
C TYR A 297 18.11 -15.43 10.55
N THR A 298 18.13 -15.08 11.84
CA THR A 298 19.24 -14.30 12.41
C THR A 298 20.58 -15.03 12.23
N GLY A 299 20.61 -16.35 12.46
CA GLY A 299 21.82 -17.15 12.28
C GLY A 299 22.34 -17.20 10.84
N LEU A 300 21.45 -17.20 9.83
CA LEU A 300 21.82 -17.08 8.43
C LEU A 300 22.45 -15.71 8.14
N VAL A 301 21.83 -14.64 8.64
CA VAL A 301 22.35 -13.27 8.46
C VAL A 301 23.68 -13.08 9.17
N ASP A 302 23.85 -13.63 10.38
CA ASP A 302 25.12 -13.62 11.11
C ASP A 302 26.21 -14.40 10.35
N ALA A 303 25.86 -15.54 9.74
CA ALA A 303 26.78 -16.32 8.93
C ALA A 303 27.23 -15.56 7.66
N ILE A 304 26.32 -14.81 7.02
CA ILE A 304 26.65 -13.93 5.88
C ILE A 304 27.52 -12.75 6.35
N HIS A 305 27.23 -12.18 7.53
CA HIS A 305 28.00 -11.09 8.13
C HIS A 305 29.45 -11.50 8.41
N ASN A 306 29.68 -12.72 8.90
CA ASN A 306 31.01 -13.29 9.10
C ASN A 306 31.99 -12.36 9.86
N GLY A 307 31.47 -11.53 10.77
CA GLY A 307 32.27 -10.55 11.51
C GLY A 307 32.75 -9.34 10.71
N GLU A 308 32.41 -9.23 9.42
CA GLU A 308 32.84 -8.17 8.51
C GLU A 308 31.68 -7.24 8.10
N GLY A 309 31.86 -5.93 8.26
CA GLY A 309 30.83 -4.94 7.96
C GLY A 309 29.91 -4.63 9.15
N LYS A 310 28.84 -3.88 8.91
CA LYS A 310 27.97 -3.32 9.95
C LYS A 310 26.61 -4.01 9.94
N CYS A 311 26.51 -5.14 10.64
CA CYS A 311 25.26 -5.86 10.87
C CYS A 311 24.89 -5.88 12.35
N TRP A 312 23.60 -5.89 12.64
CA TRP A 312 23.06 -6.25 13.94
C TRP A 312 21.80 -7.06 13.76
N THR A 313 21.75 -8.23 14.38
CA THR A 313 20.63 -9.15 14.32
C THR A 313 20.01 -9.30 15.70
N VAL A 314 18.70 -9.50 15.76
CA VAL A 314 17.98 -9.83 16.99
C VAL A 314 16.71 -10.61 16.68
N LYS A 315 16.30 -11.46 17.62
CA LYS A 315 14.99 -12.11 17.62
C LYS A 315 14.13 -11.50 18.71
N VAL A 316 12.85 -11.24 18.39
CA VAL A 316 11.87 -10.68 19.32
C VAL A 316 10.59 -11.49 19.30
N CYS A 317 10.02 -11.74 20.48
CA CYS A 317 8.82 -12.57 20.68
C CYS A 317 7.70 -11.84 21.42
N CYS A 318 7.98 -10.68 22.03
CA CYS A 318 7.02 -9.85 22.76
C CYS A 318 7.26 -8.35 22.52
N GLU A 319 6.34 -7.50 22.99
CA GLU A 319 6.40 -6.06 22.74
C GLU A 319 7.63 -5.39 23.36
N GLU A 320 8.05 -5.78 24.56
CA GLU A 320 9.18 -5.17 25.25
C GLU A 320 10.50 -5.44 24.52
N GLU A 321 10.66 -6.65 23.98
CA GLU A 321 11.80 -7.01 23.15
C GLU A 321 11.79 -6.22 21.83
N LEU A 322 10.63 -6.08 21.20
CA LEU A 322 10.47 -5.25 19.99
C LEU A 322 10.81 -3.79 20.26
N ALA A 323 10.28 -3.19 21.33
CA ALA A 323 10.54 -1.80 21.69
C ALA A 323 12.04 -1.55 21.92
N LYS A 324 12.70 -2.44 22.67
CA LYS A 324 14.15 -2.39 22.88
C LYS A 324 14.94 -2.59 21.58
N ALA A 325 14.47 -3.48 20.71
CA ALA A 325 15.11 -3.70 19.41
C ALA A 325 15.04 -2.46 18.52
N ILE A 326 13.90 -1.77 18.51
CA ILE A 326 13.71 -0.52 17.77
C ILE A 326 14.57 0.61 18.35
N GLU A 327 14.62 0.76 19.67
CA GLU A 327 15.52 1.72 20.33
C GLU A 327 16.99 1.45 19.94
N THR A 328 17.40 0.19 19.94
CA THR A 328 18.75 -0.22 19.54
C THR A 328 19.01 0.11 18.07
N ALA A 329 18.08 -0.27 17.17
CA ALA A 329 18.19 -0.03 15.72
C ALA A 329 18.18 1.45 15.35
N THR A 330 17.50 2.29 16.11
CA THR A 330 17.37 3.75 15.85
C THR A 330 18.41 4.59 16.60
N GLY A 331 19.03 4.05 17.65
CA GLY A 331 20.12 4.70 18.39
C GLY A 331 21.47 4.03 18.13
N PRO A 332 21.99 3.17 19.03
CA PRO A 332 23.34 2.60 18.93
C PRO A 332 23.68 1.89 17.62
N LYS A 333 22.70 1.32 16.91
CA LYS A 333 22.87 0.57 15.65
C LYS A 333 22.30 1.31 14.44
N LYS A 334 22.09 2.63 14.52
CA LYS A 334 21.52 3.44 13.42
C LYS A 334 22.29 3.39 12.11
N ASP A 335 23.60 3.10 12.17
CA ASP A 335 24.50 3.03 11.02
C ASP A 335 24.78 1.57 10.59
N CYS A 336 24.00 0.61 11.09
CA CYS A 336 24.09 -0.81 10.75
C CYS A 336 22.87 -1.25 9.94
N LEU A 337 23.04 -2.28 9.10
CA LEU A 337 21.93 -3.11 8.68
C LEU A 337 21.37 -3.79 9.93
N CYS A 338 20.10 -3.54 10.24
CA CYS A 338 19.42 -4.09 11.41
C CYS A 338 18.44 -5.16 10.93
N PHE A 339 18.66 -6.41 11.32
CA PHE A 339 17.78 -7.53 10.99
C PHE A 339 17.03 -8.00 12.24
N ILE A 340 15.73 -7.76 12.28
CA ILE A 340 14.87 -8.05 13.42
C ILE A 340 13.95 -9.19 13.01
N GLU A 341 14.23 -10.40 13.49
CA GLU A 341 13.35 -11.56 13.35
C GLU A 341 12.21 -11.43 14.37
N VAL A 342 11.00 -11.22 13.87
CA VAL A 342 9.80 -10.99 14.66
C VAL A 342 8.97 -12.27 14.67
N ILE A 343 8.90 -12.92 15.83
CA ILE A 343 8.11 -14.14 16.01
C ILE A 343 6.66 -13.76 16.33
N VAL A 344 5.72 -14.23 15.52
CA VAL A 344 4.28 -14.04 15.73
C VAL A 344 3.53 -15.34 15.50
N ASP A 345 2.30 -15.41 15.99
CA ASP A 345 1.44 -16.57 15.75
C ASP A 345 1.05 -16.69 14.27
N ARG A 346 0.90 -17.92 13.78
CA ARG A 346 0.54 -18.21 12.38
C ARG A 346 -0.83 -17.65 12.00
N GLU A 347 -1.76 -17.67 12.93
CA GLU A 347 -3.16 -17.26 12.75
C GLU A 347 -3.37 -15.78 13.08
N ASP A 348 -2.34 -15.07 13.57
CA ASP A 348 -2.39 -13.62 13.79
C ASP A 348 -2.19 -12.86 12.46
N ALA A 349 -3.26 -12.83 11.67
CA ALA A 349 -3.31 -12.13 10.39
C ALA A 349 -4.22 -10.89 10.45
N SER A 350 -4.06 -10.00 9.46
CA SER A 350 -4.93 -8.84 9.33
C SER A 350 -6.40 -9.24 9.10
N LYS A 351 -7.33 -8.42 9.64
CA LYS A 351 -8.77 -8.63 9.42
C LYS A 351 -9.17 -8.54 7.95
N GLU A 352 -8.39 -7.84 7.14
CA GLU A 352 -8.60 -7.64 5.71
C GLU A 352 -8.27 -8.89 4.89
N LEU A 353 -7.31 -9.70 5.33
CA LEU A 353 -6.89 -10.89 4.62
C LEU A 353 -8.05 -11.86 4.38
N LEU A 354 -8.88 -12.12 5.39
CA LEU A 354 -9.97 -13.10 5.29
C LEU A 354 -11.01 -12.76 4.19
N PRO A 355 -11.67 -11.57 4.19
CA PRO A 355 -12.62 -11.23 3.14
C PRO A 355 -11.95 -11.09 1.77
N PHE A 356 -10.69 -10.64 1.70
CA PHE A 356 -9.92 -10.61 0.46
C PHE A 356 -9.74 -12.02 -0.11
N SER A 357 -9.19 -12.93 0.69
CA SER A 357 -8.86 -14.28 0.28
C SER A 357 -10.08 -15.06 -0.18
N SER A 358 -11.21 -14.93 0.52
CA SER A 358 -12.47 -15.55 0.13
C SER A 358 -12.93 -15.12 -1.27
N ARG A 359 -12.90 -13.80 -1.55
CA ARG A 359 -13.30 -13.26 -2.86
C ARG A 359 -12.33 -13.64 -3.97
N PHE A 360 -11.03 -13.56 -3.68
CA PHE A 360 -9.98 -13.88 -4.64
C PHE A 360 -9.98 -15.37 -5.02
N ALA A 361 -10.11 -16.26 -4.03
CA ALA A 361 -10.25 -17.70 -4.26
C ALA A 361 -11.46 -18.02 -5.14
N ALA A 362 -12.61 -17.39 -4.88
CA ALA A 362 -13.83 -17.58 -5.67
C ALA A 362 -13.66 -17.11 -7.13
N ALA A 363 -12.98 -15.98 -7.36
CA ALA A 363 -12.71 -15.50 -8.71
C ALA A 363 -11.79 -16.44 -9.51
N ASN A 364 -10.76 -16.98 -8.86
CA ASN A 364 -9.79 -17.90 -9.46
C ASN A 364 -10.39 -19.26 -9.79
N SER A 365 -11.26 -19.78 -8.91
CA SER A 365 -11.87 -21.11 -9.01
C SER A 365 -13.22 -21.15 -9.75
N ARG A 366 -13.70 -20.02 -10.28
CA ARG A 366 -14.98 -19.96 -11.00
C ARG A 366 -15.02 -20.98 -12.13
N ALA A 367 -16.16 -21.66 -12.29
CA ALA A 367 -16.34 -22.59 -13.39
C ALA A 367 -16.25 -21.85 -14.75
N PRO A 368 -15.78 -22.53 -15.81
CA PRO A 368 -15.90 -22.00 -17.17
C PRO A 368 -17.35 -21.65 -17.48
N VAL A 369 -17.58 -20.44 -18.00
CA VAL A 369 -18.92 -20.06 -18.48
C VAL A 369 -19.16 -20.81 -19.80
N PRO A 370 -20.23 -21.62 -19.91
CA PRO A 370 -20.59 -22.27 -21.17
C PRO A 370 -20.80 -21.19 -22.24
N ARG A 371 -20.19 -21.37 -23.42
CA ARG A 371 -20.34 -20.46 -24.56
C ARG A 371 -21.65 -20.66 -25.29
#